data_AF-A0A238Z4G1-F1
#
_entry.id   AF-A0A238Z4G1-F1
#
_cell.length_a   1.000
_cell.length_b   1.000
_cell.length_c   1.000
_cell.angle_alpha   90.00
_cell.angle_beta   90.00
_cell.angle_gamma   90.00
#
_symmetry.space_group_name_H-M   'P 1'
#
loop_
_entity.id
_entity.type
_entity.pdbx_description
1 polymer ?
#
loop_
_entity_poly.entity_id
_entity_poly.type
_entity_poly.pdbx_seq_one_letter_code
_entity_poly.pdbx_strand_id
1 'polypeptide(L)'
;MTNAELIDRLIEETAQAPDWRSGWARPGHLPLFNNWGPVMYLTPVGDVVMNDEEDGPLRPAGPAERDFALARAAEQYPELAHLKPARPQLAATCDLCRGRGRVTISQGTLLPWPDGHEPRSPLYCPKCNSLGWIRMSLVPAVDST
;
A
#
# COMPACT_ATOMS: atom_id res chain seq x y z
N MET A 1 -16.66 -16.33 -3.06
CA MET A 1 -15.86 -15.40 -3.87
C MET A 1 -14.40 -15.74 -3.69
N THR A 2 -13.72 -16.14 -4.75
CA THR A 2 -12.27 -16.40 -4.77
C THR A 2 -11.50 -15.07 -4.82
N ASN A 3 -10.18 -15.12 -4.58
CA ASN A 3 -9.33 -13.93 -4.73
C ASN A 3 -9.35 -13.38 -6.15
N ALA A 4 -9.37 -14.26 -7.15
CA ALA A 4 -9.46 -13.85 -8.56
C ALA A 4 -10.77 -13.09 -8.83
N GLU A 5 -11.91 -13.65 -8.41
CA GLU A 5 -13.22 -13.00 -8.57
C GLU A 5 -13.30 -11.65 -7.83
N LEU A 6 -12.71 -11.56 -6.64
CA LEU A 6 -12.61 -10.31 -5.90
C LEU A 6 -11.78 -9.26 -6.67
N ILE A 7 -10.61 -9.65 -7.16
CA ILE A 7 -9.71 -8.75 -7.89
C ILE A 7 -10.34 -8.31 -9.21
N ASP A 8 -11.01 -9.21 -9.94
CA ASP A 8 -11.73 -8.89 -11.18
C ASP A 8 -12.81 -7.84 -10.94
N ARG A 9 -13.63 -8.02 -9.89
CA ARG A 9 -14.62 -7.00 -9.50
C ARG A 9 -13.97 -5.65 -9.20
N LEU A 10 -12.88 -5.64 -8.44
CA LEU A 10 -12.16 -4.40 -8.13
C LEU A 10 -11.59 -3.74 -9.39
N ILE A 11 -11.12 -4.51 -10.38
CA ILE A 11 -10.66 -3.96 -11.67
C ILE A 11 -11.79 -3.20 -12.36
N GLU A 12 -12.98 -3.80 -12.46
CA GLU A 12 -14.15 -3.15 -13.06
C GLU A 12 -14.56 -1.87 -12.31
N GLU A 13 -14.58 -1.93 -10.98
CA GLU A 13 -14.87 -0.76 -10.14
C GLU A 13 -13.86 0.37 -10.33
N THR A 14 -12.56 0.04 -10.43
CA THR A 14 -11.51 1.07 -10.62
C THR A 14 -11.57 1.77 -11.95
N ALA A 15 -12.05 1.10 -13.01
CA ALA A 15 -12.26 1.74 -14.31
C ALA A 15 -13.28 2.88 -14.25
N GLN A 16 -14.16 2.88 -13.24
CA GLN A 16 -15.19 3.90 -13.01
C GLN A 16 -14.88 4.79 -11.80
N ALA A 17 -13.71 4.66 -11.17
CA ALA A 17 -13.38 5.41 -9.97
C ALA A 17 -13.24 6.92 -10.27
N PRO A 18 -13.75 7.82 -9.40
CA PRO A 18 -13.63 9.27 -9.57
C PRO A 18 -12.25 9.82 -9.20
N ASP A 19 -11.27 8.96 -8.95
CA ASP A 19 -9.91 9.32 -8.55
C ASP A 19 -8.88 8.88 -9.59
N TRP A 20 -7.59 8.97 -9.24
CA TRP A 20 -6.48 8.67 -10.14
C TRP A 20 -6.56 7.27 -10.76
N ARG A 21 -7.22 6.30 -10.11
CA ARG A 21 -7.22 4.90 -10.58
C ARG A 21 -7.86 4.72 -11.94
N SER A 22 -8.90 5.46 -12.27
CA SER A 22 -9.59 5.32 -13.58
C SER A 22 -8.68 5.73 -14.74
N GLY A 23 -7.82 6.73 -14.55
CA GLY A 23 -6.82 7.14 -15.53
C GLY A 23 -5.73 6.09 -15.79
N TRP A 24 -5.56 5.12 -14.88
CA TRP A 24 -4.57 4.05 -14.97
C TRP A 24 -5.21 2.67 -15.09
N ALA A 25 -6.52 2.60 -15.31
CA ALA A 25 -7.24 1.34 -15.44
C ALA A 25 -6.73 0.55 -16.65
N ARG A 26 -6.38 -0.71 -16.43
CA ARG A 26 -5.86 -1.60 -17.47
C ARG A 26 -6.57 -2.94 -17.41
N PRO A 27 -7.02 -3.51 -18.55
CA PRO A 27 -7.72 -4.80 -18.55
C PRO A 27 -6.91 -5.89 -17.81
N GLY A 28 -7.55 -6.56 -16.85
CA GLY A 28 -6.92 -7.62 -16.05
C GLY A 28 -5.90 -7.15 -15.01
N HIS A 29 -5.82 -5.85 -14.71
CA HIS A 29 -4.79 -5.28 -13.84
C HIS A 29 -5.38 -4.21 -12.92
N LEU A 30 -5.40 -4.48 -11.62
CA LEU A 30 -5.90 -3.55 -10.61
C LEU A 30 -4.79 -2.54 -10.24
N PRO A 31 -4.95 -1.23 -10.49
CA PRO A 31 -3.95 -0.24 -10.09
C PRO A 31 -3.85 -0.14 -8.56
N LEU A 32 -2.67 -0.37 -8.00
CA LEU A 32 -2.42 -0.36 -6.55
C LEU A 32 -1.72 0.92 -6.08
N PHE A 33 -0.85 1.48 -6.92
CA PHE A 33 -0.05 2.64 -6.54
C PHE A 33 0.52 3.35 -7.77
N ASN A 34 0.42 4.68 -7.80
CA ASN A 34 1.11 5.54 -8.77
C ASN A 34 2.33 6.18 -8.09
N ASN A 35 3.53 5.86 -8.59
CA ASN A 35 4.82 6.37 -8.12
C ASN A 35 5.29 7.60 -8.92
N TRP A 36 4.38 8.53 -9.20
CA TRP A 36 4.60 9.70 -10.07
C TRP A 36 5.12 9.32 -11.47
N GLY A 37 4.44 8.36 -12.11
CA GLY A 37 4.75 7.86 -13.45
C GLY A 37 4.58 6.34 -13.51
N PRO A 38 5.52 5.55 -12.96
CA PRO A 38 5.36 4.11 -12.81
C PRO A 38 4.12 3.74 -12.00
N VAL A 39 3.37 2.74 -12.44
CA VAL A 39 2.20 2.21 -11.74
C VAL A 39 2.41 0.75 -11.40
N MET A 40 2.08 0.40 -10.16
CA MET A 40 2.05 -0.99 -9.70
C MET A 40 0.63 -1.54 -9.83
N TYR A 41 0.53 -2.75 -10.33
CA TYR A 41 -0.72 -3.45 -10.59
C TYR A 41 -0.78 -4.80 -9.90
N LEU A 42 -1.98 -5.23 -9.53
CA LEU A 42 -2.28 -6.60 -9.09
C LEU A 42 -3.05 -7.34 -10.18
N THR A 43 -2.61 -8.55 -10.52
CA THR A 43 -3.33 -9.45 -11.43
C THR A 43 -4.33 -10.32 -10.65
N PRO A 44 -5.35 -10.91 -11.30
CA PRO A 44 -6.31 -11.82 -10.65
C PRO A 44 -5.66 -13.06 -10.03
N VAL A 45 -4.50 -13.47 -10.53
CA VAL A 45 -3.73 -14.60 -9.95
C VAL A 45 -2.91 -14.19 -8.72
N GLY A 46 -2.88 -12.90 -8.38
CA GLY A 46 -2.21 -12.37 -7.19
C GLY A 46 -0.76 -11.92 -7.41
N ASP A 47 -0.33 -11.81 -8.67
CA ASP A 47 1.01 -11.30 -9.00
C ASP A 47 1.03 -9.78 -9.05
N VAL A 48 2.15 -9.20 -8.63
CA VAL A 48 2.40 -7.76 -8.75
C VAL A 48 3.28 -7.51 -9.97
N VAL A 49 2.81 -6.63 -10.85
CA VAL A 49 3.53 -6.19 -12.04
C VAL A 49 3.59 -4.67 -12.07
N MET A 50 4.57 -4.10 -12.75
CA MET A 50 4.69 -2.66 -12.91
C MET A 50 5.29 -2.28 -14.26
N ASN A 51 4.96 -1.08 -14.72
CA ASN A 51 5.63 -0.42 -15.82
C ASN A 51 6.71 0.53 -15.25
N ASP A 52 7.92 0.53 -15.81
CA ASP A 52 8.96 1.50 -15.43
C ASP A 52 8.72 2.89 -16.06
N GLU A 53 7.90 2.93 -17.10
CA GLU A 53 7.50 4.12 -17.86
C GLU A 53 5.97 4.12 -18.03
N GLU A 54 5.33 5.29 -18.07
CA GLU A 54 3.87 5.46 -18.11
C GLU A 54 3.15 4.55 -19.12
N ASP A 55 3.70 4.36 -20.32
CA ASP A 55 3.15 3.48 -21.36
C ASP A 55 4.01 2.23 -21.65
N GLY A 56 4.97 1.94 -20.77
CA GLY A 56 5.93 0.86 -20.95
C GLY A 56 5.35 -0.56 -20.79
N PRO A 57 6.10 -1.60 -21.21
CA PRO A 57 5.72 -2.98 -20.95
C PRO A 57 5.67 -3.26 -19.45
N LEU A 58 4.74 -4.13 -19.04
CA LEU A 58 4.70 -4.61 -17.66
C LEU A 58 5.83 -5.61 -17.43
N ARG A 59 6.56 -5.42 -16.33
CA ARG A 59 7.50 -6.38 -15.79
C ARG A 59 7.02 -6.91 -14.44
N PRO A 60 7.44 -8.11 -14.04
CA PRO A 60 7.27 -8.56 -12.67
C PRO A 60 7.91 -7.57 -11.68
N ALA A 61 7.23 -7.33 -10.56
CA ALA A 61 7.80 -6.58 -9.45
C ALA A 61 8.85 -7.43 -8.72
N GLY A 62 9.95 -6.79 -8.31
CA GLY A 62 10.91 -7.39 -7.39
C GLY A 62 10.31 -7.59 -5.99
N PRO A 63 10.97 -8.34 -5.09
CA PRO A 63 10.39 -8.67 -3.78
C PRO A 63 9.97 -7.46 -2.95
N ALA A 64 10.81 -6.41 -2.89
CA ALA A 64 10.50 -5.20 -2.13
C ALA A 64 9.36 -4.37 -2.75
N GLU A 65 9.30 -4.29 -4.08
CA GLU A 65 8.23 -3.62 -4.82
C GLU A 65 6.89 -4.35 -4.60
N ARG A 66 6.91 -5.68 -4.68
CA ARG A 66 5.76 -6.54 -4.40
C ARG A 66 5.24 -6.32 -2.98
N ASP A 67 6.10 -6.40 -1.97
CA ASP A 67 5.69 -6.24 -0.58
C ASP A 67 5.11 -4.84 -0.32
N PHE A 68 5.71 -3.81 -0.89
CA PHE A 68 5.20 -2.44 -0.84
C PHE A 68 3.81 -2.34 -1.50
N ALA A 69 3.65 -2.89 -2.71
CA ALA A 69 2.39 -2.85 -3.45
C ALA A 69 1.27 -3.57 -2.70
N LEU A 70 1.54 -4.74 -2.12
CA LEU A 70 0.55 -5.48 -1.33
C LEU A 70 0.18 -4.77 -0.03
N ALA A 71 1.14 -4.08 0.61
CA ALA A 71 0.83 -3.21 1.75
C ALA A 71 -0.08 -2.04 1.35
N ARG A 72 0.11 -1.44 0.16
CA ARG A 72 -0.78 -0.40 -0.38
C ARG A 72 -2.14 -0.97 -0.77
N ALA A 73 -2.19 -2.15 -1.38
CA ALA A 73 -3.43 -2.85 -1.73
C ALA A 73 -4.31 -3.03 -0.49
N ALA A 74 -3.75 -3.48 0.63
CA ALA A 74 -4.47 -3.63 1.89
C ALA A 74 -4.97 -2.31 2.50
N GLU A 75 -4.29 -1.19 2.26
CA GLU A 75 -4.71 0.13 2.71
C GLU A 75 -5.81 0.72 1.82
N GLN A 76 -5.71 0.52 0.51
CA GLN A 76 -6.62 1.09 -0.48
C GLN A 76 -7.88 0.24 -0.70
N TYR A 77 -7.76 -1.07 -0.55
CA TYR A 77 -8.82 -2.06 -0.71
C TYR A 77 -8.86 -2.93 0.55
N PRO A 78 -9.68 -2.59 1.56
CA PRO A 78 -9.71 -3.32 2.83
C PRO A 78 -9.97 -4.82 2.71
N GLU A 79 -10.68 -5.25 1.67
CA GLU A 79 -10.95 -6.66 1.37
C GLU A 79 -9.68 -7.45 0.96
N LEU A 80 -8.66 -6.74 0.48
CA LEU A 80 -7.33 -7.29 0.16
C LEU A 80 -6.38 -7.27 1.36
N ALA A 81 -6.85 -6.94 2.57
CA ALA A 81 -6.01 -6.89 3.76
C ALA A 81 -5.24 -8.20 4.05
N HIS A 82 -5.83 -9.34 3.67
CA HIS A 82 -5.21 -10.65 3.80
C HIS A 82 -3.99 -10.88 2.89
N LEU A 83 -3.81 -10.07 1.84
CA LEU A 83 -2.62 -10.11 0.97
C LEU A 83 -1.43 -9.36 1.56
N LYS A 84 -1.63 -8.56 2.62
CA LYS A 84 -0.55 -7.79 3.24
C LYS A 84 0.55 -8.73 3.77
N PRO A 85 1.83 -8.47 3.48
CA PRO A 85 2.93 -9.28 4.01
C PRO A 85 2.90 -9.32 5.54
N ALA A 86 2.94 -10.53 6.09
CA ALA A 86 3.04 -10.74 7.52
C ALA A 86 4.35 -10.15 8.07
N ARG A 87 4.29 -9.48 9.22
CA ARG A 87 5.48 -8.98 9.91
C ARG A 87 6.33 -10.17 10.37
N PRO A 88 7.59 -10.31 9.91
CA PRO A 88 8.49 -11.35 10.44
C PRO A 88 8.68 -11.17 11.95
N GLN A 89 8.75 -12.28 12.70
CA GLN A 89 8.86 -12.25 14.15
C GLN A 89 10.08 -11.45 14.66
N LEU A 90 11.18 -11.52 13.91
CA LEU A 90 12.44 -10.84 14.23
C LEU A 90 12.57 -9.45 13.58
N ALA A 91 11.55 -8.97 12.86
CA ALA A 91 11.60 -7.66 12.24
C ALA A 91 11.58 -6.55 13.30
N ALA A 92 12.66 -5.79 13.36
CA ALA A 92 12.76 -4.60 14.21
C ALA A 92 11.69 -3.57 13.80
N THR A 93 11.14 -2.86 14.79
CA THR A 93 10.30 -1.70 14.50
C THR A 93 11.18 -0.60 13.92
N CYS A 94 10.80 -0.06 12.75
CA CYS A 94 11.53 1.05 12.12
C CYS A 94 11.60 2.24 13.08
N ASP A 95 12.80 2.72 13.38
CA ASP A 95 13.05 3.88 14.24
C ASP A 95 12.57 5.20 13.62
N LEU A 96 12.55 5.30 12.29
CA LEU A 96 12.12 6.49 11.56
C LEU A 96 10.59 6.64 11.55
N CYS A 97 9.85 5.62 11.11
CA CYS A 97 8.38 5.71 11.03
C CYS A 97 7.65 5.05 12.22
N ARG A 98 8.39 4.51 13.19
CA ARG A 98 7.85 3.77 14.35
C ARG A 98 6.91 2.62 13.94
N GLY A 99 7.21 2.00 12.80
CA GLY A 99 6.40 0.91 12.22
C GLY A 99 5.14 1.36 11.48
N ARG A 100 4.82 2.66 11.41
CA ARG A 100 3.63 3.17 10.69
C ARG A 100 3.74 3.07 9.18
N GLY A 101 4.96 2.96 8.65
CA GLY A 101 5.22 2.95 7.22
C GLY A 101 5.11 4.32 6.54
N ARG A 102 4.79 5.38 7.29
CA ARG A 102 4.66 6.75 6.77
C ARG A 102 5.54 7.72 7.56
N VAL A 103 6.02 8.75 6.90
CA VAL A 103 6.82 9.85 7.45
C VAL A 103 6.27 11.18 6.94
N THR A 104 6.68 12.28 7.57
CA THR A 104 6.41 13.64 7.08
C THR A 104 7.73 14.35 6.79
N ILE A 105 7.70 15.42 6.01
CA ILE A 105 8.83 16.33 5.83
C ILE A 105 8.57 17.63 6.59
N SER A 106 9.53 18.03 7.41
CA SER A 106 9.58 19.38 7.99
C SER A 106 10.98 19.94 7.79
N GLN A 107 11.07 21.14 7.20
CA GLN A 107 12.35 21.83 6.97
C GLN A 107 13.40 20.93 6.29
N GLY A 108 12.99 20.17 5.27
CA GLY A 108 13.87 19.25 4.54
C GLY A 108 14.26 17.96 5.27
N THR A 109 13.72 17.73 6.47
CA THR A 109 14.03 16.55 7.29
C THR A 109 12.85 15.58 7.34
N LEU A 110 13.13 14.28 7.16
CA LEU A 110 12.15 13.21 7.38
C LEU A 110 11.92 13.00 8.88
N LEU A 111 10.67 13.12 9.31
CA LEU A 111 10.26 12.92 10.70
C LEU A 111 9.22 11.80 10.81
N PRO A 112 9.14 11.11 11.97
CA PRO A 112 8.03 10.20 12.25
C PRO A 112 6.69 10.91 12.05
N TRP A 113 5.71 10.18 11.53
CA TRP A 113 4.36 10.71 11.41
C TRP A 113 3.79 11.01 12.82
N PRO A 114 3.37 12.26 13.11
CA PRO A 114 2.83 12.62 14.42
C PRO A 114 1.51 11.91 14.69
N ASP A 115 1.25 11.58 15.95
CA ASP A 115 0.00 10.96 16.37
C ASP A 115 -1.13 12.00 16.33
N GLY A 116 -2.32 11.59 15.90
CA GLY A 116 -3.54 12.41 15.99
C GLY A 116 -3.73 13.49 14.91
N HIS A 117 -2.83 13.59 13.93
CA HIS A 117 -3.00 14.49 12.79
C HIS A 117 -2.75 13.75 11.47
N GLU A 118 -3.62 13.95 10.49
CA GLU A 118 -3.33 13.63 9.10
C GLU A 118 -2.65 14.84 8.44
N PRO A 119 -1.33 14.80 8.17
CA PRO A 119 -0.78 15.72 7.21
C PRO A 119 -1.42 15.55 5.85
N ARG A 120 -1.48 16.67 5.12
CA ARG A 120 -2.04 16.72 3.77
C ARG A 120 -1.35 15.80 2.78
N SER A 121 -0.11 15.36 3.05
CA SER A 121 0.68 14.49 2.17
C SER A 121 1.73 13.67 2.94
N PRO A 122 1.39 12.49 3.49
CA PRO A 122 2.40 11.56 4.00
C PRO A 122 3.33 11.11 2.89
N LEU A 123 4.61 11.00 3.23
CA LEU A 123 5.55 10.24 2.41
C LEU A 123 5.67 8.81 2.91
N TYR A 124 5.92 7.91 1.99
CA TYR A 124 6.28 6.53 2.28
C TYR A 124 7.66 6.49 2.94
N CYS A 125 7.75 5.83 4.10
CA CYS A 125 9.01 5.63 4.80
C CYS A 125 9.99 4.80 3.93
N PRO A 126 11.08 5.41 3.44
CA PRO A 126 12.02 4.71 2.57
C PRO A 126 12.86 3.68 3.34
N LYS A 127 12.97 3.81 4.67
CA LYS A 127 13.77 2.92 5.52
C LYS A 127 13.16 1.53 5.70
N CYS A 128 11.84 1.41 5.66
CA CYS A 128 11.15 0.14 5.93
C CYS A 128 10.21 -0.29 4.81
N ASN A 129 10.37 0.26 3.61
CA ASN A 129 9.51 0.02 2.45
C ASN A 129 8.02 0.20 2.78
N SER A 130 7.71 1.11 3.70
CA SER A 130 6.34 1.44 4.09
C SER A 130 5.42 0.27 4.43
N LEU A 131 5.95 -0.85 4.94
CA LEU A 131 5.14 -2.06 5.18
C LEU A 131 4.11 -1.89 6.32
N GLY A 132 4.24 -0.84 7.13
CA GLY A 132 3.18 -0.46 8.08
C GLY A 132 2.90 -1.54 9.13
N TRP A 133 3.96 -2.12 9.70
CA TRP A 133 3.91 -3.20 10.70
C TRP A 133 3.71 -2.72 12.14
N ILE A 134 2.90 -1.68 12.35
CA ILE A 134 2.39 -1.38 13.69
C ILE A 134 1.60 -2.60 14.17
N ARG A 135 1.90 -3.09 15.37
CA ARG A 135 0.93 -3.91 16.09
C ARG A 135 -0.29 -3.02 16.27
N MET A 136 -1.48 -3.47 15.88
CA MET A 136 -2.71 -2.87 16.42
C MET A 136 -2.54 -2.92 17.94
N SER A 137 -2.30 -1.76 18.54
CA SER A 137 -2.45 -1.61 19.98
C SER A 137 -3.88 -2.01 20.27
N LEU A 138 -4.05 -3.15 20.94
CA LEU A 138 -5.28 -3.48 21.64
C LEU A 138 -5.65 -2.23 22.44
N VAL A 139 -6.74 -1.58 22.04
CA VAL A 139 -7.36 -0.55 22.88
C VAL A 139 -7.66 -1.26 24.20
N PRO A 140 -7.11 -0.84 25.35
CA PRO A 140 -7.54 -1.41 26.61
C PRO A 140 -9.04 -1.14 26.73
N ALA A 141 -9.81 -2.22 26.99
CA ALA A 141 -11.22 -2.09 27.31
C ALA A 141 -11.34 -1.04 28.41
N VAL A 142 -12.08 0.02 28.12
CA VAL A 142 -12.43 1.01 29.14
C VAL A 142 -13.42 0.30 30.07
N ASP A 143 -12.92 -0.19 31.19
CA ASP A 143 -13.78 -0.64 32.29
C ASP A 143 -14.60 0.58 32.74
N SER A 144 -15.89 0.55 32.42
CA SER A 144 -16.87 1.51 32.90
C SER A 144 -17.27 1.09 34.30
N THR A 145 -16.78 1.80 35.33
CA THR A 145 -17.34 1.80 36.68
C THR A 145 -18.46 2.82 36.82
#